data_AF-A0A1C3N5Q2-F1
#
_entry.id   AF-A0A1C3N5Q2-F1
#
_cell.length_a   1.000
_cell.length_b   1.000
_cell.length_c   1.000
_cell.angle_alpha   90.00
_cell.angle_beta   90.00
_cell.angle_gamma   90.00
#
_symmetry.space_group_name_H-M   'P 1'
#
loop_
_entity.id
_entity.type
_entity.pdbx_description
1 polymer ?
#
loop_
_entity_poly.entity_id
_entity_poly.type
_entity_poly.pdbx_seq_one_letter_code
_entity_poly.pdbx_strand_id
1 'polypeptide(L)'
;MTALANVSTTSAGCWIDGHWGRFGSARLLSIATSHGWVPEPADDEVVGRLIAELDGVEADEDDWESLSEQGGLADQAEVWLNAYAAPEGYLFGWHDGEFFLWPEHVWHADDPGVCDCTREQRDLAWRFL
;
A
#
# COMPACT_ATOMS: atom_id res chain seq x y z
N MET A 1 15.42 -12.46 12.25
CA MET A 1 13.96 -12.63 12.12
C MET A 1 13.31 -11.54 12.93
N THR A 2 13.06 -10.39 12.32
CA THR A 2 12.29 -9.31 12.93
C THR A 2 10.84 -9.78 13.02
N ALA A 3 10.22 -9.70 14.20
CA ALA A 3 8.81 -10.03 14.33
C ALA A 3 8.00 -9.10 13.42
N LEU A 4 7.15 -9.67 12.57
CA LEU A 4 6.21 -8.92 11.74
C LEU A 4 5.41 -7.99 12.67
N ALA A 5 5.51 -6.69 12.46
CA ALA A 5 4.63 -5.75 13.15
C ALA A 5 3.23 -5.98 12.60
N ASN A 6 2.39 -6.69 13.36
CA ASN A 6 1.00 -6.93 12.97
C ASN A 6 0.28 -5.59 12.84
N VAL A 7 -0.34 -5.36 11.69
CA VAL A 7 -1.21 -4.21 11.50
C VAL A 7 -2.45 -4.39 12.37
N SER A 8 -2.90 -3.32 13.01
CA SER A 8 -4.05 -3.37 13.92
C SER A 8 -5.21 -2.58 13.35
N THR A 9 -6.42 -2.82 13.87
CA THR A 9 -7.62 -2.09 13.46
C THR A 9 -7.56 -0.58 13.79
N THR A 10 -6.70 -0.16 14.72
CA THR A 10 -6.49 1.28 15.01
C THR A 10 -5.65 1.96 13.93
N SER A 11 -5.04 1.19 13.03
CA SER A 11 -4.32 1.69 11.85
C SER A 11 -5.23 1.80 10.63
N ALA A 12 -6.54 1.58 10.76
CA ALA A 12 -7.50 1.76 9.67
C ALA A 12 -7.52 3.22 9.19
N GLY A 13 -7.65 3.41 7.88
CA GLY A 13 -7.59 4.73 7.24
C GLY A 13 -6.71 4.74 5.99
N CYS A 14 -6.30 5.93 5.56
CA CYS A 14 -5.45 6.15 4.40
C CYS A 14 -3.98 5.87 4.76
N TRP A 15 -3.33 5.01 3.99
CA TRP A 15 -1.91 4.64 4.12
C TRP A 15 -1.05 5.29 3.04
N ILE A 16 -1.62 5.48 1.85
CA ILE A 16 -0.98 6.18 0.73
C ILE A 16 -1.99 7.17 0.18
N ASP A 17 -1.71 8.46 0.38
CA ASP A 17 -2.53 9.55 -0.15
C ASP A 17 -2.17 9.82 -1.62
N GLY A 18 -3.12 10.30 -2.41
CA GLY A 18 -2.98 10.62 -3.83
C GLY A 18 -1.91 11.68 -4.11
N HIS A 19 -1.43 12.43 -3.10
CA HIS A 19 -0.27 13.32 -3.27
C HIS A 19 1.01 12.59 -3.69
N TRP A 20 1.13 11.28 -3.43
CA TRP A 20 2.24 10.46 -3.93
C TRP A 20 2.20 10.32 -5.45
N GLY A 21 1.04 10.53 -6.10
CA GLY A 21 0.88 10.45 -7.54
C GLY A 21 1.42 9.13 -8.09
N ARG A 22 2.31 9.21 -9.09
CA ARG A 22 2.95 8.01 -9.69
C ARG A 22 3.75 7.16 -8.69
N PHE A 23 4.19 7.74 -7.56
CA PHE A 23 4.99 7.04 -6.55
C PHE A 23 4.15 6.18 -5.59
N GLY A 24 2.82 6.20 -5.68
CA GLY A 24 1.95 5.45 -4.78
C GLY A 24 2.29 3.95 -4.75
N SER A 25 2.50 3.35 -5.92
CA SER A 25 2.84 1.92 -6.00
C SER A 25 4.25 1.61 -5.46
N ALA A 26 5.25 2.46 -5.70
CA ALA A 26 6.57 2.29 -5.07
C ALA A 26 6.50 2.44 -3.53
N ARG A 27 5.64 3.34 -3.04
CA ARG A 27 5.36 3.50 -1.62
C ARG A 27 4.70 2.26 -1.02
N LEU A 28 3.81 1.60 -1.76
CA LEU A 28 3.21 0.33 -1.37
C LEU A 28 4.28 -0.76 -1.19
N LEU A 29 5.24 -0.88 -2.11
CA LEU A 29 6.36 -1.83 -1.98
C LEU A 29 7.18 -1.57 -0.72
N SER A 30 7.49 -0.30 -0.43
CA SER A 30 8.21 0.12 0.78
C SER A 30 7.44 -0.27 2.06
N ILE A 31 6.11 -0.08 2.07
CA ILE A 31 5.26 -0.50 3.19
C ILE A 31 5.29 -2.02 3.33
N ALA A 32 5.00 -2.77 2.26
CA ALA A 32 4.95 -4.23 2.31
C ALA A 32 6.30 -4.83 2.76
N THR A 33 7.42 -4.35 2.23
CA THR A 33 8.77 -4.79 2.62
C THR A 33 9.07 -4.46 4.09
N SER A 34 8.66 -3.29 4.58
CA SER A 34 8.79 -2.95 6.01
C SER A 34 7.98 -3.88 6.92
N HIS A 35 6.88 -4.42 6.39
CA HIS A 35 6.05 -5.41 7.06
C HIS A 35 6.53 -6.85 6.84
N GLY A 36 7.62 -7.09 6.11
CA GLY A 36 8.23 -8.42 5.95
C GLY A 36 7.85 -9.17 4.68
N TRP A 37 7.18 -8.51 3.72
CA TRP A 37 7.11 -9.02 2.36
C TRP A 37 8.52 -9.08 1.77
N VAL A 38 8.82 -10.18 1.08
CA VAL A 38 10.07 -10.37 0.36
C VAL A 38 9.68 -10.68 -1.09
N PRO A 39 10.10 -9.86 -2.07
CA PRO A 39 9.82 -10.13 -3.48
C PRO A 39 10.54 -11.41 -3.95
N GLU A 40 10.15 -11.92 -5.12
CA GLU A 40 10.89 -13.02 -5.71
C GLU A 40 12.33 -12.59 -6.05
N PRO A 41 13.32 -13.51 -6.03
CA PRO A 41 14.72 -13.15 -6.30
C PRO A 41 14.96 -12.48 -7.65
N ALA A 42 14.09 -12.72 -8.64
CA ALA A 42 14.16 -12.07 -9.95
C ALA A 42 13.76 -10.58 -9.90
N ASP A 43 12.94 -10.20 -8.92
CA ASP A 43 12.34 -8.87 -8.80
C ASP A 43 13.00 -8.01 -7.70
N ASP A 44 13.82 -8.62 -6.83
CA ASP A 44 14.45 -7.95 -5.67
C ASP A 44 15.22 -6.68 -6.07
N GLU A 45 15.95 -6.72 -7.19
CA GLU A 45 16.70 -5.56 -7.68
C GLU A 45 15.77 -4.43 -8.17
N VAL A 46 14.69 -4.78 -8.87
CA VAL A 46 13.69 -3.85 -9.40
C VAL A 46 12.94 -3.18 -8.24
N VAL A 47 12.48 -3.97 -7.26
CA VAL A 47 11.85 -3.47 -6.03
C VAL A 47 12.79 -2.53 -5.28
N GLY A 48 14.07 -2.88 -5.17
CA GLY A 48 15.09 -2.05 -4.54
C GLY A 48 15.23 -0.68 -5.21
N ARG A 49 15.28 -0.63 -6.54
CA ARG A 49 15.35 0.63 -7.31
C ARG A 49 14.09 1.47 -7.17
N LEU A 50 12.92 0.86 -7.30
CA LEU A 50 11.62 1.54 -7.14
C LEU A 50 11.47 2.17 -5.75
N ILE A 51 11.90 1.48 -4.69
CA ILE A 51 11.89 2.03 -3.33
C ILE A 51 12.92 3.17 -3.23
N ALA A 52 14.10 3.04 -3.82
CA ALA A 52 15.13 4.08 -3.79
C ALA A 52 14.70 5.37 -4.52
N GLU A 53 13.77 5.30 -5.48
CA GLU A 53 13.20 6.51 -6.13
C GLU A 53 12.42 7.40 -5.17
N LEU A 54 11.85 6.84 -4.09
CA LEU A 54 11.23 7.62 -3.02
C LEU A 54 12.24 8.55 -2.31
N ASP A 55 13.53 8.19 -2.35
CA ASP A 55 14.66 8.96 -1.81
C ASP A 55 15.40 9.77 -2.90
N GLY A 56 14.85 9.82 -4.12
CA GLY A 56 15.39 10.61 -5.24
C GLY A 56 16.39 9.87 -6.13
N VAL A 57 16.50 8.55 -6.04
CA VAL A 57 17.28 7.72 -6.98
C VAL A 57 16.42 7.36 -8.19
N GLU A 58 16.78 7.82 -9.38
CA GLU A 58 15.97 7.57 -10.59
C GLU A 58 15.90 6.06 -10.93
N ALA A 59 14.68 5.50 -10.94
CA ALA A 59 14.41 4.20 -11.56
C ALA A 59 14.18 4.38 -13.07
N ASP A 60 14.43 3.34 -13.85
CA ASP A 60 14.24 3.38 -15.30
C ASP A 60 12.79 3.09 -15.71
N GLU A 61 12.47 3.29 -16.98
CA GLU A 61 11.10 3.09 -17.51
C GLU A 61 10.65 1.62 -17.43
N ASP A 62 11.58 0.68 -17.57
CA ASP A 62 11.32 -0.76 -17.51
C ASP A 62 10.96 -1.21 -16.08
N ASP A 63 11.55 -0.57 -15.06
CA ASP A 63 11.18 -0.75 -13.65
C ASP A 63 9.71 -0.37 -13.39
N TRP A 64 9.25 0.72 -14.01
CA TRP A 64 7.87 1.22 -13.87
C TRP A 64 6.84 0.34 -14.60
N GLU A 65 7.22 -0.31 -15.69
CA GLU A 65 6.38 -1.31 -16.37
C GLU A 65 6.14 -2.52 -15.44
N SER A 66 7.21 -3.05 -14.85
CA SER A 66 7.17 -4.17 -13.89
C SER A 66 6.28 -3.91 -12.67
N LEU A 67 6.11 -2.63 -12.29
CA LEU A 67 5.28 -2.21 -11.16
C LEU A 67 3.78 -2.25 -11.46
N SER A 68 3.37 -1.95 -12.71
CA SER A 68 2.00 -1.58 -13.07
C SER A 68 1.27 -2.56 -13.99
N GLU A 69 1.97 -3.57 -14.51
CA GLU A 69 1.34 -4.68 -15.23
C GLU A 69 0.39 -5.50 -14.34
N GLN A 70 -0.57 -6.20 -14.96
CA GLN A 70 -1.48 -7.09 -14.24
C GLN A 70 -0.69 -8.22 -13.56
N GLY A 71 -0.81 -8.31 -12.23
CA GLY A 71 0.02 -9.23 -11.43
C GLY A 71 1.45 -8.71 -11.20
N GLY A 72 1.69 -7.43 -11.49
CA GLY A 72 2.93 -6.74 -11.23
C GLY A 72 3.21 -6.58 -9.74
N LEU A 73 4.33 -5.93 -9.42
CA LEU A 73 4.86 -5.89 -8.06
C LEU A 73 3.91 -5.22 -7.05
N ALA A 74 3.12 -4.23 -7.50
CA ALA A 74 2.12 -3.58 -6.64
C ALA A 74 0.99 -4.53 -6.25
N ASP A 75 0.45 -5.30 -7.20
CA ASP A 75 -0.60 -6.29 -6.95
C ASP A 75 -0.09 -7.39 -6.00
N GLN A 76 1.15 -7.86 -6.21
CA GLN A 76 1.77 -8.87 -5.36
C GLN A 76 1.95 -8.38 -3.91
N ALA A 77 2.39 -7.13 -3.73
CA ALA A 77 2.53 -6.50 -2.43
C ALA A 77 1.17 -6.33 -1.73
N GLU A 78 0.14 -5.89 -2.45
CA GLU A 78 -1.22 -5.77 -1.93
C GLU A 78 -1.79 -7.14 -1.49
N VAL A 79 -1.65 -8.15 -2.35
CA VAL A 79 -2.08 -9.53 -2.03
C VAL A 79 -1.37 -10.04 -0.77
N TRP A 80 -0.07 -9.80 -0.65
CA TRP A 80 0.68 -10.19 0.54
C TRP A 80 0.19 -9.45 1.79
N LEU A 81 -0.01 -8.13 1.71
CA LEU A 81 -0.52 -7.34 2.83
C LEU A 81 -1.89 -7.85 3.30
N ASN A 82 -2.79 -8.16 2.38
CA ASN A 82 -4.09 -8.73 2.70
C ASN A 82 -4.00 -10.14 3.32
N ALA A 83 -3.05 -10.97 2.87
CA ALA A 83 -2.90 -12.34 3.36
C ALA A 83 -2.20 -12.44 4.73
N TYR A 84 -1.27 -11.53 5.03
CA TYR A 84 -0.36 -11.68 6.17
C TYR A 84 -0.32 -10.50 7.13
N ALA A 85 -0.69 -9.30 6.70
CA ALA A 85 -0.60 -8.09 7.51
C ALA A 85 -1.97 -7.59 7.98
N ALA A 86 -3.00 -7.66 7.14
CA ALA A 86 -4.32 -7.12 7.42
C ALA A 86 -4.96 -7.79 8.66
N PRO A 87 -5.56 -7.01 9.58
CA PRO A 87 -6.32 -7.56 10.69
C PRO A 87 -7.61 -8.23 10.21
N GLU A 88 -8.11 -9.21 10.97
CA GLU A 88 -9.35 -9.93 10.65
C GLU A 88 -10.53 -8.96 10.40
N GLY A 89 -11.24 -9.16 9.27
CA GLY A 89 -12.37 -8.33 8.86
C GLY A 89 -11.99 -7.00 8.19
N TYR A 90 -10.70 -6.79 7.87
CA TYR A 90 -10.21 -5.62 7.14
C TYR A 90 -9.46 -6.05 5.88
N LEU A 91 -9.45 -5.17 4.89
CA LEU A 91 -8.71 -5.33 3.65
C LEU A 91 -7.98 -4.03 3.29
N PHE A 92 -6.78 -4.21 2.76
CA PHE A 92 -6.07 -3.20 2.00
C PHE A 92 -6.60 -3.13 0.57
N GLY A 93 -6.65 -1.91 0.00
CA GLY A 93 -7.01 -1.73 -1.40
C GLY A 93 -6.90 -0.28 -1.87
N TRP A 94 -6.96 -0.09 -3.18
CA TRP A 94 -7.00 1.22 -3.81
C TRP A 94 -8.43 1.75 -3.99
N HIS A 95 -8.65 3.01 -3.65
CA HIS A 95 -9.89 3.74 -3.90
C HIS A 95 -9.59 5.19 -4.28
N ASP A 96 -10.08 5.66 -5.42
CA ASP A 96 -9.86 7.03 -5.94
C ASP A 96 -8.39 7.49 -5.95
N GLY A 97 -7.46 6.57 -6.21
CA GLY A 97 -6.02 6.86 -6.26
C GLY A 97 -5.33 6.95 -4.89
N GLU A 98 -6.04 6.66 -3.82
CA GLU A 98 -5.52 6.51 -2.46
C GLU A 98 -5.53 5.02 -2.05
N PHE A 99 -4.59 4.60 -1.20
CA PHE A 99 -4.52 3.23 -0.67
C PHE A 99 -4.97 3.21 0.79
N PHE A 100 -5.93 2.35 1.10
CA PHE A 100 -6.60 2.31 2.39
C PHE A 100 -6.50 0.96 3.06
N LEU A 101 -6.58 0.98 4.39
CA LEU A 101 -7.00 -0.16 5.20
C LEU A 101 -8.41 0.10 5.73
N TRP A 102 -9.40 -0.65 5.26
CA TRP A 102 -10.80 -0.50 5.66
C TRP A 102 -11.44 -1.83 6.04
N PRO A 103 -12.54 -1.81 6.83
CA PRO A 103 -13.34 -2.99 7.04
C PRO A 103 -13.86 -3.57 5.72
N GLU A 104 -13.85 -4.90 5.57
CA GLU A 104 -14.26 -5.62 4.36
C GLU A 104 -15.66 -5.20 3.85
N HIS A 105 -16.59 -4.96 4.78
CA HIS A 105 -17.96 -4.53 4.42
C HIS A 105 -18.02 -3.14 3.77
N VAL A 106 -17.02 -2.28 3.94
CA VAL A 106 -16.94 -0.97 3.28
C VAL A 106 -16.57 -1.15 1.81
N TRP A 107 -15.69 -2.10 1.49
CA TRP A 107 -15.28 -2.41 0.12
C TRP A 107 -16.38 -3.04 -0.73
N HIS A 108 -17.35 -3.71 -0.10
CA HIS A 108 -18.46 -4.40 -0.76
C HIS A 108 -19.80 -3.65 -0.64
N ALA A 109 -19.79 -2.44 -0.08
CA ALA A 109 -20.97 -1.59 -0.12
C ALA A 109 -21.18 -1.11 -1.55
N ASP A 110 -22.09 -1.75 -2.27
CA ASP A 110 -22.58 -1.33 -3.60
C ASP A 110 -23.30 0.04 -3.54
N ASP A 111 -22.68 1.15 -3.06
CA ASP A 111 -23.29 2.48 -3.18
C ASP A 111 -22.28 3.66 -2.97
N PRO A 112 -22.17 4.63 -3.91
CA PRO A 112 -21.25 5.78 -3.93
C PRO A 112 -21.37 6.84 -2.81
N GLY A 113 -21.89 6.50 -1.63
CA GLY A 113 -22.23 7.47 -0.58
C GLY A 113 -21.36 7.46 0.69
N VAL A 114 -20.48 6.47 0.87
CA VAL A 114 -19.82 6.26 2.17
C VAL A 114 -18.31 6.20 2.03
N CYS A 115 -17.72 7.39 1.90
CA CYS A 115 -16.53 7.83 2.64
C CYS A 115 -16.07 9.16 2.03
N ASP A 116 -16.87 10.22 2.22
CA ASP A 116 -16.32 11.58 2.13
C ASP A 116 -15.31 11.69 3.27
N CYS A 117 -14.02 11.53 2.95
CA CYS A 117 -12.91 11.76 3.86
C CYS A 117 -12.89 13.23 4.22
N THR A 118 -13.83 13.63 5.08
CA THR A 118 -13.77 14.92 5.73
C THR A 118 -12.42 15.02 6.42
N ARG A 119 -11.83 16.21 6.35
CA ARG A 119 -10.51 16.59 6.84
C ARG A 119 -10.10 15.99 8.21
N GLU A 120 -11.07 15.63 9.05
CA GLU A 120 -10.88 15.01 10.36
C GLU A 120 -10.28 13.59 10.33
N GLN A 121 -10.53 12.77 9.28
CA GLN A 121 -9.91 11.44 9.20
C GLN A 121 -8.44 11.49 8.73
N ARG A 122 -8.07 12.50 7.93
CA ARG A 122 -6.65 12.78 7.59
C ARG A 122 -5.85 13.13 8.85
N ASP A 123 -6.42 13.91 9.76
CA ASP A 123 -5.73 14.34 10.98
C ASP A 123 -5.52 13.23 12.03
N LEU A 124 -6.24 12.10 11.93
CA LEU A 124 -6.05 10.94 12.82
C LEU A 124 -4.88 10.05 12.38
N ALA A 125 -4.65 9.89 11.07
CA ALA A 125 -3.55 9.09 10.54
C ALA A 125 -2.16 9.71 10.84
N TRP A 126 -2.07 11.04 10.92
CA TRP A 126 -0.80 11.75 11.18
C TRP A 126 -0.38 11.82 12.66
N ARG A 127 -1.19 11.36 13.61
CA ARG A 127 -0.86 11.45 15.05
C ARG A 127 -0.02 10.29 15.58
N PHE A 128 0.28 9.29 14.75
CA PHE A 128 0.95 8.06 15.18
C PHE A 128 2.13 7.64 14.28
N LEU A 129 2.59 8.53 13.39
CA LEU A 129 3.88 8.46 12.70
C LEU A 129 4.82 9.53 13.27
#